data_AF-A0AAN5I4U0-F1
#
_entry.id   AF-A0AAN5I4U0-F1
#
_cell.length_a   1.000
_cell.length_b   1.000
_cell.length_c   1.000
_cell.angle_alpha   90.00
_cell.angle_beta   90.00
_cell.angle_gamma   90.00
#
_symmetry.space_group_name_H-M   'P 1'
#
loop_
_entity.id
_entity.type
_entity.pdbx_description
1 polymer ?
#
loop_
_entity_poly.entity_id
_entity_poly.type
_entity_poly.pdbx_seq_one_letter_code
_entity_poly.pdbx_strand_id
1 'polypeptide(L)'
;SALSAMLGMIRFLLFAALIYAVHSKCPTGFDSLRDGECHKEIHEAVKENPQNAVSNTKIECKAYGAGAVIIRNQQDQDYWVSLAQESRKKGIDYGNILLGLECSKLKAQWQWGDGSAITFKPAANALGIAQQCDNSDDPWAYRCMWTVDPGTGNWNQQLSFNKGTREQLFHLQFASITAWTSIASCRRSSGEGRDH
;
A
#
# COMPACT_ATOMS: atom_id res chain seq x y z
N SER A 1 39.90 33.26 26.22
CA SER A 1 39.12 32.86 25.04
C SER A 1 38.68 31.38 25.04
N ALA A 2 39.12 30.52 25.97
CA ALA A 2 38.72 29.10 26.01
C ALA A 2 37.26 28.84 26.48
N LEU A 3 36.70 29.67 27.38
CA LEU A 3 35.32 29.52 27.86
C LEU A 3 34.26 29.71 26.77
N SER A 4 34.51 30.57 25.78
CA SER A 4 33.56 30.83 24.68
C SER A 4 33.45 29.64 23.73
N ALA A 5 34.55 28.92 23.50
CA ALA A 5 34.58 27.71 22.66
C ALA A 5 33.84 26.53 23.33
N MET A 6 33.96 26.38 24.66
CA MET A 6 33.27 25.31 25.39
C MET A 6 31.76 25.51 25.45
N LEU A 7 31.27 26.74 25.59
CA LEU A 7 29.82 27.02 25.53
C LEU A 7 29.21 26.74 24.14
N GLY A 8 29.97 26.96 23.06
CA GLY A 8 29.53 26.65 21.69
C GLY A 8 29.38 25.14 21.44
N MET A 9 30.34 24.35 21.92
CA MET A 9 30.31 22.89 21.80
C MET A 9 29.16 22.25 22.60
N ILE A 10 28.88 22.74 23.81
CA ILE A 10 27.74 22.26 24.63
C ILE A 10 26.39 22.56 23.95
N ARG A 11 26.24 23.73 23.30
CA ARG A 11 25.03 24.04 22.52
C ARG A 11 24.83 23.09 21.34
N PHE A 12 25.89 22.77 20.59
CA PHE A 12 25.81 21.80 19.49
C PHE A 12 25.42 20.39 19.97
N LEU A 13 25.93 19.95 21.12
CA LEU A 13 25.59 18.65 21.70
C LEU A 13 24.13 18.59 22.19
N LEU A 14 23.58 19.68 22.74
CA LEU A 14 22.17 19.75 23.14
C LEU A 14 21.21 19.73 21.93
N PHE A 15 21.56 20.41 20.84
CA PHE A 15 20.78 20.32 19.59
C PHE A 15 20.85 18.91 18.98
N ALA A 16 22.01 18.26 18.97
CA ALA A 16 22.14 16.88 18.49
C ALA A 16 21.34 15.88 19.34
N ALA A 17 21.29 16.06 20.67
CA ALA A 17 20.52 15.21 21.57
C ALA A 17 18.99 15.40 21.42
N LEU A 18 18.52 16.62 21.14
CA LEU A 18 17.10 16.89 20.86
C LEU A 18 16.65 16.27 19.53
N ILE A 19 17.53 16.20 18.53
CA ILE A 19 17.23 15.55 17.24
C ILE A 19 17.19 14.02 17.40
N TYR A 20 18.02 13.45 18.27
CA TYR A 20 18.03 12.01 18.56
C TYR A 20 16.79 11.52 19.32
N ALA A 21 16.04 12.40 20.01
CA ALA A 21 14.89 11.99 20.81
C ALA A 21 13.60 11.78 20.00
N VAL A 22 13.61 12.04 18.69
CA VAL A 22 12.52 11.64 17.78
C VAL A 22 12.72 10.16 17.39
N HIS A 23 12.90 9.29 18.39
CA HIS A 23 12.67 7.86 18.21
C HIS A 23 11.17 7.69 18.10
N SER A 24 10.78 7.57 16.85
CA SER A 24 9.45 7.84 16.38
C SER A 24 8.51 6.69 16.72
N LYS A 25 7.90 6.77 17.91
CA LYS A 25 6.94 5.77 18.37
C LYS A 25 5.69 5.84 17.48
N CYS A 26 5.26 4.70 16.97
CA CYS A 26 4.03 4.63 16.22
C CYS A 26 2.82 5.01 17.08
N PRO A 27 1.82 5.70 16.49
CA PRO A 27 0.58 6.00 17.20
C PRO A 27 -0.07 4.72 17.73
N THR A 28 -0.88 4.83 18.78
CA THR A 28 -1.58 3.69 19.37
C THR A 28 -2.35 2.89 18.31
N GLY A 29 -2.13 1.58 18.28
CA GLY A 29 -2.78 0.66 17.32
C GLY A 29 -2.17 0.69 15.92
N PHE A 30 -0.97 1.26 15.77
CA PHE A 30 -0.07 1.00 14.66
C PHE A 30 1.15 0.25 15.16
N ASP A 31 1.59 -0.72 14.38
CA ASP A 31 2.80 -1.45 14.60
C ASP A 31 3.97 -0.76 13.91
N SER A 32 5.14 -0.81 14.55
CA SER A 32 6.37 -0.26 13.98
C SER A 32 6.69 -0.96 12.67
N LEU A 33 6.73 -0.17 11.60
CA LEU A 33 7.46 -0.50 10.40
C LEU A 33 8.91 0.00 10.58
N ARG A 34 9.75 -0.29 9.60
CA ARG A 34 11.15 0.16 9.53
C ARG A 34 11.23 1.67 9.28
N ASP A 35 12.39 2.27 9.59
CA ASP A 35 12.75 3.67 9.26
C ASP A 35 11.76 4.72 9.78
N GLY A 36 11.14 4.46 10.93
CA GLY A 36 10.14 5.36 11.50
C GLY A 36 8.86 5.38 10.67
N GLU A 37 8.51 4.30 10.00
CA GLU A 37 7.18 4.14 9.47
C GLU A 37 6.33 3.31 10.40
N CYS A 38 5.03 3.37 10.19
CA CYS A 38 4.03 2.70 10.99
C CYS A 38 3.03 2.04 10.07
N HIS A 39 2.58 0.85 10.43
CA HIS A 39 1.52 0.17 9.68
C HIS A 39 0.38 -0.28 10.59
N LYS A 40 -0.79 -0.48 9.98
CA LYS A 40 -1.98 -0.98 10.66
C LYS A 40 -2.80 -1.80 9.67
N GLU A 41 -3.15 -3.02 10.03
CA GLU A 41 -4.19 -3.79 9.35
C GLU A 41 -5.57 -3.24 9.78
N ILE A 42 -6.41 -2.83 8.83
CA ILE A 42 -7.75 -2.30 9.13
C ILE A 42 -8.76 -3.44 9.19
N HIS A 43 -8.58 -4.44 8.33
CA HIS A 43 -9.48 -5.59 8.21
C HIS A 43 -8.67 -6.84 7.88
N GLU A 44 -8.94 -7.92 8.61
CA GLU A 44 -8.31 -9.22 8.39
C GLU A 44 -8.77 -9.84 7.05
N ALA A 45 -10.01 -9.60 6.62
CA ALA A 45 -10.52 -10.15 5.35
C ALA A 45 -11.51 -9.20 4.69
N VAL A 46 -10.99 -8.37 3.78
CA VAL A 46 -11.83 -7.51 2.96
C VAL A 46 -12.37 -8.34 1.80
N LYS A 47 -13.64 -8.74 1.88
CA LYS A 47 -14.43 -9.25 0.74
C LYS A 47 -14.93 -8.07 -0.09
N GLU A 48 -14.01 -7.31 -0.67
CA GLU A 48 -14.38 -6.17 -1.52
C GLU A 48 -14.32 -6.50 -3.00
N ASN A 49 -15.28 -5.92 -3.72
CA ASN A 49 -15.23 -5.88 -5.16
C ASN A 49 -13.98 -5.09 -5.59
N PRO A 50 -13.12 -5.62 -6.48
CA PRO A 50 -11.96 -4.90 -7.03
C PRO A 50 -12.27 -3.47 -7.50
N GLN A 51 -13.52 -3.20 -7.90
CA GLN A 51 -13.99 -1.87 -8.30
C GLN A 51 -13.84 -0.80 -7.21
N ASN A 52 -14.05 -1.17 -5.95
CA ASN A 52 -14.10 -0.23 -4.83
C ASN A 52 -12.97 -0.45 -3.83
N ALA A 53 -12.28 -1.59 -3.88
CA ALA A 53 -11.32 -2.01 -2.86
C ALA A 53 -10.26 -0.94 -2.52
N VAL A 54 -9.62 -0.40 -3.56
CA VAL A 54 -8.60 0.64 -3.38
C VAL A 54 -9.20 1.94 -2.85
N SER A 55 -10.37 2.36 -3.35
CA SER A 55 -11.02 3.60 -2.92
C SER A 55 -11.46 3.52 -1.46
N ASN A 56 -12.07 2.41 -1.04
CA ASN A 56 -12.50 2.18 0.33
C ASN A 56 -11.30 2.16 1.27
N THR A 57 -10.26 1.41 0.92
CA THR A 57 -9.01 1.36 1.69
C THR A 57 -8.37 2.74 1.85
N LYS A 58 -8.38 3.59 0.81
CA LYS A 58 -7.91 4.97 0.92
C LYS A 58 -8.75 5.79 1.91
N ILE A 59 -10.07 5.68 1.86
CA ILE A 59 -10.98 6.38 2.77
C ILE A 59 -10.73 5.95 4.21
N GLU A 60 -10.61 4.65 4.45
CA GLU A 60 -10.37 4.09 5.78
C GLU A 60 -8.99 4.46 6.32
N CYS A 61 -7.93 4.32 5.52
CA CYS A 61 -6.59 4.74 5.94
C CYS A 61 -6.53 6.23 6.27
N LYS A 62 -7.23 7.06 5.50
CA LYS A 62 -7.31 8.50 5.76
C LYS A 62 -7.95 8.81 7.11
N ALA A 63 -8.95 8.03 7.55
CA ALA A 63 -9.54 8.18 8.89
C ALA A 63 -8.51 7.99 10.02
N TYR A 64 -7.44 7.22 9.77
CA TYR A 64 -6.33 7.06 10.69
C TYR A 64 -5.17 8.04 10.45
N GLY A 65 -5.27 8.94 9.47
CA GLY A 65 -4.17 9.82 9.05
C GLY A 65 -3.04 9.05 8.37
N ALA A 66 -3.38 8.00 7.63
CA ALA A 66 -2.46 7.11 6.94
C ALA A 66 -2.83 7.00 5.44
N GLY A 67 -1.91 6.48 4.63
CA GLY A 67 -2.15 6.12 3.23
C GLY A 67 -2.35 4.61 3.07
N ALA A 68 -2.90 4.20 1.93
CA ALA A 68 -2.87 2.79 1.52
C ALA A 68 -1.42 2.33 1.26
N VAL A 69 -1.19 1.02 1.18
CA VAL A 69 0.14 0.44 0.96
C VAL A 69 0.79 0.96 -0.33
N ILE A 70 2.00 1.48 -0.20
CA ILE A 70 2.87 1.92 -1.30
C ILE A 70 4.18 1.15 -1.17
N ILE A 71 4.75 0.70 -2.31
CA ILE A 71 6.01 -0.05 -2.34
C ILE A 71 7.01 0.72 -3.21
N ARG A 72 8.08 1.23 -2.60
CA ARG A 72 9.06 2.11 -3.26
C ARG A 72 10.31 1.41 -3.74
N ASN A 73 10.66 0.28 -3.13
CA ASN A 73 11.91 -0.41 -3.34
C ASN A 73 11.77 -1.89 -2.92
N GLN A 74 12.84 -2.66 -3.12
CA GLN A 74 12.86 -4.08 -2.77
C GLN A 74 12.63 -4.34 -1.28
N GLN A 75 13.06 -3.42 -0.42
CA GLN A 75 12.92 -3.60 1.01
C GLN A 75 11.49 -3.40 1.49
N ASP A 76 10.78 -2.41 0.95
CA ASP A 76 9.32 -2.29 1.13
C ASP A 76 8.63 -3.58 0.65
N GLN A 77 9.06 -4.13 -0.49
CA GLN A 77 8.51 -5.37 -1.03
C GLN A 77 8.69 -6.54 -0.07
N ASP A 78 9.92 -6.77 0.38
CA ASP A 78 10.25 -7.88 1.28
C ASP A 78 9.45 -7.79 2.58
N TYR A 79 9.26 -6.57 3.10
CA TYR A 79 8.44 -6.33 4.27
C TYR A 79 6.98 -6.76 4.04
N TRP A 80 6.32 -6.23 3.02
CA TRP A 80 4.90 -6.53 2.78
C TRP A 80 4.68 -8.00 2.42
N VAL A 81 5.65 -8.65 1.77
CA VAL A 81 5.63 -10.11 1.54
C VAL A 81 5.72 -10.86 2.87
N SER A 82 6.59 -10.46 3.80
CA SER A 82 6.69 -11.11 5.10
C SER A 82 5.39 -10.99 5.90
N LEU A 83 4.75 -9.82 5.88
CA LEU A 83 3.47 -9.58 6.53
C LEU A 83 2.36 -10.44 5.89
N ALA A 84 2.27 -10.46 4.56
CA ALA A 84 1.36 -11.31 3.81
C ALA A 84 1.50 -12.79 4.21
N GLN A 85 2.75 -13.26 4.31
CA GLN A 85 3.06 -14.64 4.70
C GLN A 85 2.69 -14.94 6.15
N GLU A 86 2.90 -14.00 7.06
CA GLU A 86 2.49 -14.12 8.45
C GLU A 86 0.96 -14.23 8.57
N SER A 87 0.22 -13.35 7.90
CA SER A 87 -1.24 -13.37 7.91
C SER A 87 -1.79 -14.65 7.28
N ARG A 88 -1.17 -15.14 6.20
CA ARG A 88 -1.49 -16.46 5.64
C ARG A 88 -1.27 -17.60 6.65
N LYS A 89 -0.16 -17.59 7.41
CA LYS A 89 0.12 -18.61 8.45
C LYS A 89 -0.92 -18.57 9.59
N LYS A 90 -1.46 -17.38 9.90
CA LYS A 90 -2.55 -17.19 10.87
C LYS A 90 -3.92 -17.66 10.34
N GLY A 91 -4.01 -18.11 9.08
CA GLY A 91 -5.26 -18.55 8.45
C GLY A 91 -6.14 -17.41 7.95
N ILE A 92 -5.59 -16.20 7.85
CA ILE A 92 -6.30 -15.02 7.38
C ILE A 92 -6.38 -15.07 5.85
N ASP A 93 -7.50 -15.58 5.34
CA ASP A 93 -8.08 -15.38 4.00
C ASP A 93 -7.06 -15.11 2.86
N TYR A 94 -6.29 -16.16 2.52
CA TYR A 94 -5.20 -16.20 1.54
C TYR A 94 -3.97 -15.30 1.82
N GLY A 95 -4.05 -14.35 2.74
CA GLY A 95 -2.97 -13.48 3.20
C GLY A 95 -2.55 -12.39 2.20
N ASN A 96 -3.37 -12.11 1.19
CA ASN A 96 -3.03 -11.12 0.16
C ASN A 96 -3.10 -9.70 0.74
N ILE A 97 -2.06 -8.88 0.59
CA ILE A 97 -2.11 -7.46 1.03
C ILE A 97 -2.56 -6.57 -0.13
N LEU A 98 -3.59 -5.74 0.07
CA LEU A 98 -4.05 -4.80 -0.94
C LEU A 98 -3.08 -3.62 -1.13
N LEU A 99 -2.71 -3.36 -2.38
CA LEU A 99 -1.88 -2.21 -2.76
C LEU A 99 -2.74 -0.97 -3.05
N GLY A 100 -2.23 0.19 -2.65
CA GLY A 100 -2.78 1.50 -2.96
C GLY A 100 -2.50 1.96 -4.39
N LEU A 101 -2.56 1.06 -5.38
CA LEU A 101 -2.38 1.38 -6.79
C LEU A 101 -3.69 1.87 -7.41
N GLU A 102 -3.62 2.99 -8.10
CA GLU A 102 -4.76 3.61 -8.78
C GLU A 102 -4.44 3.94 -10.24
N CYS A 103 -5.49 4.00 -11.05
CA CYS A 103 -5.35 4.43 -12.43
C CYS A 103 -5.41 5.97 -12.52
N SER A 104 -4.37 6.57 -13.08
CA SER A 104 -4.30 8.01 -13.30
C SER A 104 -5.36 8.44 -14.33
N LYS A 105 -6.29 9.33 -13.94
CA LYS A 105 -7.31 9.87 -14.85
C LYS A 105 -6.71 10.61 -16.04
N LEU A 106 -5.53 11.21 -15.89
CA LEU A 106 -4.92 12.03 -16.93
C LEU A 106 -4.08 11.22 -17.93
N LYS A 107 -3.43 10.15 -17.45
CA LYS A 107 -2.42 9.42 -18.21
C LYS A 107 -2.83 8.01 -18.62
N ALA A 108 -3.95 7.50 -18.11
CA ALA A 108 -4.34 6.10 -18.22
C ALA A 108 -3.18 5.15 -17.81
N GLN A 109 -2.45 5.54 -16.77
CA GLN A 109 -1.27 4.84 -16.25
C GLN A 109 -1.43 4.58 -14.76
N TRP A 110 -0.93 3.43 -14.31
CA TRP A 110 -0.90 3.11 -12.90
C TRP A 110 0.02 4.07 -12.13
N GLN A 111 -0.49 4.58 -11.01
CA GLN A 111 0.23 5.42 -10.06
C GLN A 111 -0.11 4.99 -8.64
N TRP A 112 0.67 5.43 -7.67
CA TRP A 112 0.32 5.25 -6.26
C TRP A 112 -0.79 6.21 -5.85
N GLY A 113 -1.53 5.86 -4.79
CA GLY A 113 -2.66 6.65 -4.28
C GLY A 113 -2.30 8.05 -3.77
N ASP A 114 -1.01 8.34 -3.59
CA ASP A 114 -0.46 9.67 -3.29
C ASP A 114 -0.09 10.48 -4.55
N GLY A 115 -0.35 9.94 -5.75
CA GLY A 115 -0.09 10.56 -7.05
C GLY A 115 1.31 10.31 -7.61
N SER A 116 2.20 9.65 -6.86
CA SER A 116 3.56 9.37 -7.32
C SER A 116 3.62 8.22 -8.34
N ALA A 117 4.63 8.27 -9.20
CA ALA A 117 4.84 7.24 -10.21
C ALA A 117 5.33 5.91 -9.60
N ILE A 118 5.04 4.80 -10.30
CA ILE A 118 5.55 3.48 -9.95
C ILE A 118 7.00 3.36 -10.43
N THR A 119 7.92 3.42 -9.48
CA THR A 119 9.37 3.27 -9.75
C THR A 119 9.89 1.88 -9.42
N PHE A 120 9.16 1.11 -8.62
CA PHE A 120 9.50 -0.25 -8.24
C PHE A 120 8.38 -1.21 -8.65
N LYS A 121 8.77 -2.40 -9.13
CA LYS A 121 7.87 -3.51 -9.43
C LYS A 121 8.66 -4.82 -9.39
N PRO A 122 8.13 -5.89 -8.79
CA PRO A 122 8.79 -7.20 -8.80
C PRO A 122 8.88 -7.74 -10.23
N ALA A 123 9.97 -8.46 -10.53
CA ALA A 123 10.35 -8.84 -11.89
C ALA A 123 9.26 -9.66 -12.62
N ALA A 124 8.49 -10.48 -11.90
CA ALA A 124 7.47 -11.35 -12.48
C ALA A 124 6.26 -10.59 -13.07
N ASN A 125 6.04 -9.31 -12.70
CA ASN A 125 4.83 -8.55 -13.06
C ASN A 125 5.08 -7.31 -13.88
N ALA A 126 6.26 -7.22 -14.51
CA ALA A 126 6.59 -6.07 -15.34
C ALA A 126 5.57 -5.82 -16.47
N LEU A 127 4.85 -6.86 -16.92
CA LEU A 127 3.92 -6.81 -18.06
C LEU A 127 2.56 -6.19 -17.71
N GLY A 128 1.91 -6.58 -16.62
CA GLY A 128 0.55 -6.10 -16.30
C GLY A 128 0.49 -4.63 -15.84
N ILE A 129 1.55 -4.13 -15.21
CA ILE A 129 1.66 -2.72 -14.76
C ILE A 129 2.17 -1.81 -15.88
N ALA A 130 2.88 -2.36 -16.87
CA ALA A 130 3.30 -1.61 -18.06
C ALA A 130 2.13 -1.32 -19.02
N GLN A 131 1.03 -2.06 -18.90
CA GLN A 131 -0.17 -1.82 -19.68
C GLN A 131 -0.90 -0.57 -19.19
N GLN A 132 -1.51 0.19 -20.11
CA GLN A 132 -2.43 1.25 -19.75
C GLN A 132 -3.58 0.68 -18.92
N CYS A 133 -3.93 1.37 -17.85
CA CYS A 133 -5.10 1.04 -17.06
C CYS A 133 -6.32 1.74 -17.66
N ASP A 134 -7.48 1.10 -17.55
CA ASP A 134 -8.74 1.70 -17.99
C ASP A 134 -9.19 2.77 -16.99
N ASN A 135 -9.15 4.03 -17.41
CA ASN A 135 -9.61 5.19 -16.66
C ASN A 135 -10.98 5.71 -17.15
N SER A 136 -11.68 4.94 -17.99
CA SER A 136 -12.98 5.37 -18.49
C SER A 136 -13.99 5.50 -17.34
N ASP A 137 -14.89 6.46 -17.47
CA ASP A 137 -16.07 6.57 -16.60
C ASP A 137 -17.13 5.50 -16.96
N ASP A 138 -16.78 4.53 -17.83
CA ASP A 138 -17.66 3.44 -18.18
C ASP A 138 -17.95 2.61 -16.92
N PRO A 139 -19.22 2.50 -16.48
CA PRO A 139 -19.59 1.63 -15.37
C PRO A 139 -19.27 0.15 -15.65
N TRP A 140 -19.02 -0.22 -16.91
CA TRP A 140 -18.61 -1.55 -17.35
C TRP A 140 -17.10 -1.71 -17.51
N ALA A 141 -16.32 -0.64 -17.31
CA ALA A 141 -14.85 -0.66 -17.35
C ALA A 141 -14.27 -1.74 -16.41
N TYR A 142 -13.20 -2.38 -16.86
CA TYR A 142 -12.46 -3.34 -16.04
C TYR A 142 -11.72 -2.59 -14.94
N ARG A 143 -12.26 -2.60 -13.73
CA ARG A 143 -11.55 -2.08 -12.57
C ARG A 143 -10.72 -3.19 -11.96
N CYS A 144 -9.45 -2.89 -11.78
CA CYS A 144 -8.48 -3.83 -11.27
C CYS A 144 -8.01 -3.36 -9.89
N MET A 145 -7.76 -4.31 -9.00
CA MET A 145 -6.94 -4.07 -7.82
C MET A 145 -5.66 -4.89 -7.91
N TRP A 146 -4.65 -4.47 -7.15
CA TRP A 146 -3.36 -5.14 -7.09
C TRP A 146 -3.10 -5.58 -5.66
N THR A 147 -2.54 -6.77 -5.50
CA THR A 147 -2.28 -7.36 -4.18
C THR A 147 -0.89 -7.97 -4.11
N VAL A 148 -0.27 -8.00 -2.93
CA VAL A 148 0.94 -8.80 -2.68
C VAL A 148 0.51 -10.23 -2.37
N ASP A 149 0.97 -11.18 -3.17
CA ASP A 149 0.72 -12.61 -3.01
C ASP A 149 1.76 -13.23 -2.05
N PRO A 150 1.32 -13.81 -0.92
CA PRO A 150 2.25 -14.41 0.05
C PRO A 150 2.95 -15.68 -0.46
N GLY A 151 2.37 -16.38 -1.44
CA GLY A 151 2.95 -17.60 -2.00
C GLY A 151 4.11 -17.33 -2.95
N THR A 152 3.98 -16.31 -3.79
CA THR A 152 4.98 -15.98 -4.82
C THR A 152 5.85 -14.78 -4.46
N GLY A 153 5.43 -13.96 -3.51
CA GLY A 153 6.05 -12.67 -3.21
C GLY A 153 5.87 -11.64 -4.32
N ASN A 154 5.02 -11.92 -5.31
CA ASN A 154 4.75 -11.05 -6.45
C ASN A 154 3.45 -10.27 -6.25
N TRP A 155 3.22 -9.27 -7.10
CA TRP A 155 1.95 -8.56 -7.20
C TRP A 155 0.97 -9.26 -8.14
N ASN A 156 -0.24 -9.56 -7.69
CA ASN A 156 -1.28 -10.14 -8.53
C ASN A 156 -2.34 -9.09 -8.86
N GLN A 157 -2.66 -8.96 -10.14
CA GLN A 157 -3.79 -8.18 -10.61
C GLN A 157 -5.07 -9.00 -10.43
N GLN A 158 -6.07 -8.39 -9.81
CA GLN A 158 -7.40 -8.97 -9.67
C GLN A 158 -8.39 -8.12 -10.44
N LEU A 159 -9.15 -8.78 -11.32
CA LEU A 159 -10.13 -8.15 -12.21
C LEU A 159 -11.54 -8.37 -11.65
N SER A 160 -12.37 -7.33 -11.72
CA SER A 160 -13.82 -7.47 -11.53
C SER A 160 -14.54 -7.33 -12.87
N PHE A 161 -15.42 -8.27 -13.17
CA PHE A 161 -16.33 -8.19 -14.30
C PHE A 161 -17.70 -7.75 -13.77
N ASN A 162 -18.23 -6.65 -14.29
CA ASN A 162 -19.62 -6.31 -14.03
C ASN A 162 -20.50 -7.32 -14.78
N LYS A 163 -21.44 -7.97 -14.07
CA LYS A 163 -22.26 -9.12 -14.54
C LYS A 163 -23.19 -8.85 -15.75
N GLY A 164 -23.04 -7.71 -16.45
CA GLY A 164 -23.97 -7.25 -17.49
C GLY A 164 -23.80 -7.87 -18.87
N THR A 165 -22.66 -8.49 -19.19
CA THR A 165 -22.38 -8.99 -20.56
C THR A 165 -22.09 -10.50 -20.55
N ARG A 166 -23.16 -11.29 -20.70
CA ARG A 166 -23.10 -12.76 -20.80
C ARG A 166 -22.53 -13.28 -22.13
N GLU A 167 -22.02 -12.43 -23.03
CA GLU A 167 -21.68 -12.83 -24.41
C GLU A 167 -20.22 -12.60 -24.86
N GLN A 168 -19.31 -12.12 -24.03
CA GLN A 168 -17.88 -12.03 -24.43
C GLN A 168 -16.94 -13.06 -23.75
N LEU A 169 -17.52 -14.03 -23.04
CA LEU A 169 -16.82 -15.15 -22.41
C LEU A 169 -16.48 -16.24 -23.42
N PHE A 170 -15.54 -15.99 -24.34
CA PHE A 170 -14.95 -17.09 -25.13
C PHE A 170 -13.44 -17.06 -25.35
N HIS A 171 -12.68 -16.07 -24.83
CA HIS A 171 -11.21 -16.06 -25.02
C HIS A 171 -10.32 -15.88 -23.78
N LEU A 172 -10.88 -15.73 -22.58
CA LEU A 172 -10.07 -15.72 -21.35
C LEU A 172 -10.55 -16.86 -20.44
N GLN A 173 -10.00 -18.06 -20.67
CA GLN A 173 -10.14 -19.16 -19.71
C GLN A 173 -9.58 -18.70 -18.36
N PHE A 174 -10.39 -18.85 -17.30
CA PHE A 174 -10.05 -18.71 -15.86
C PHE A 174 -10.26 -17.36 -15.14
N ALA A 175 -11.14 -16.46 -15.60
CA ALA A 175 -11.67 -15.43 -14.70
C ALA A 175 -12.83 -15.98 -13.84
N SER A 176 -12.52 -16.67 -12.75
CA SER A 176 -13.51 -17.06 -11.74
C SER A 176 -14.07 -15.82 -11.03
N ILE A 177 -15.39 -15.64 -11.08
CA ILE A 177 -16.14 -14.63 -10.31
C ILE A 177 -16.25 -15.12 -8.86
N THR A 178 -15.13 -15.14 -8.16
CA THR A 178 -15.08 -15.38 -6.71
C THR A 178 -14.76 -14.07 -6.03
N ALA A 179 -15.52 -13.71 -4.98
CA ALA A 179 -15.15 -12.60 -4.13
C ALA A 179 -13.74 -12.87 -3.60
N TRP A 180 -12.78 -12.01 -3.97
CA TRP A 180 -11.39 -12.17 -3.55
C TRP A 180 -11.22 -11.52 -2.18
N THR A 181 -10.50 -12.22 -1.31
CA THR A 181 -10.20 -11.74 0.04
C THR A 181 -8.78 -11.22 0.08
N SER A 182 -8.65 -9.99 0.58
CA SER A 182 -7.38 -9.30 0.77
C SER A 182 -7.40 -8.54 2.09
N ILE A 183 -6.22 -8.24 2.62
CA ILE A 183 -6.01 -7.49 3.85
C ILE A 183 -5.81 -6.04 3.46
N ALA A 184 -6.69 -5.16 3.95
CA ALA A 184 -6.50 -3.73 3.85
C ALA A 184 -5.49 -3.28 4.90
N SER A 185 -4.36 -2.74 4.45
CA SER A 185 -3.30 -2.23 5.32
C SER A 185 -3.03 -0.76 5.04
N CYS A 186 -2.72 -0.02 6.11
CA CYS A 186 -2.32 1.37 6.04
C CYS A 186 -0.84 1.54 6.36
N ARG A 187 -0.22 2.53 5.74
CA ARG A 187 1.14 3.01 6.00
C ARG A 187 1.09 4.47 6.42
N ARG A 188 1.85 4.83 7.46
CA ARG A 188 1.96 6.21 7.97
C ARG A 188 3.41 6.51 8.33
N SER A 189 3.86 7.74 8.10
CA SER A 189 5.13 8.23 8.65
C SER A 189 4.97 8.61 10.12
N SER A 190 5.90 8.16 10.96
CA SER A 190 5.87 8.40 12.41
C SER A 190 6.05 9.87 12.83
N GLY A 191 6.59 10.71 11.95
CA GLY A 191 6.78 12.15 12.19
C GLY A 191 5.56 13.02 11.85
N GLU A 192 4.51 12.43 11.28
CA GLU A 192 3.36 13.16 10.79
C GLU A 192 2.33 13.32 11.91
N GLY A 193 2.59 14.24 12.83
CA GLY A 193 1.67 14.63 13.90
C GLY A 193 0.44 15.35 13.31
N ARG A 194 -0.76 14.96 13.77
CA ARG A 194 -2.00 15.69 13.46
C ARG A 194 -2.01 16.98 14.29
N ASP A 195 -1.61 18.09 13.68
CA ASP A 195 -2.03 19.41 14.13
C ASP A 195 -3.50 19.60 13.69
N HIS A 196 -4.43 19.31 14.59
CA HIS A 196 -5.84 19.67 14.50
C HIS A 196 -6.22 20.46 15.74
#